data_AF-A0AAD4ZXZ5-F1
#
_entry.id   AF-A0AAD4ZXZ5-F1
#
_cell.length_a   1.000
_cell.length_b   1.000
_cell.length_c   1.000
_cell.angle_alpha   90.00
_cell.angle_beta   90.00
_cell.angle_gamma   90.00
#
_symmetry.space_group_name_H-M   'P 1'
#
loop_
_entity.id
_entity.type
_entity.pdbx_description
1 polymer ?
#
loop_
_entity_poly.entity_id
_entity_poly.type
_entity_poly.pdbx_seq_one_letter_code
_entity_poly.pdbx_strand_id
1 'polypeptide(L)'
;MMQNFNQFRLIAGLYTFLVKMASMAQPSPLKLREASASREDGKLIIIPLGAGNEVGRSCVYMSYKGKTVLFDCGIHPAYSGMAALPYFDEIDPSTIDVLLITHFHLDHAASLPYFLEKFFTF
;
A
#
# COMPACT_ATOMS: atom_id res chain seq x y z
N MET A 1 -15.71 -13.06 -32.77
CA MET A 1 -16.03 -13.98 -31.65
C MET A 1 -14.79 -14.35 -30.80
N MET A 2 -13.79 -13.45 -30.66
CA MET A 2 -12.57 -13.68 -29.85
C MET A 2 -12.31 -12.59 -28.79
N GLN A 3 -13.12 -11.53 -28.75
CA GLN A 3 -12.98 -10.43 -27.78
C GLN A 3 -13.60 -10.77 -26.40
N ASN A 4 -14.60 -11.67 -26.36
CA ASN A 4 -15.25 -12.09 -25.11
C ASN A 4 -14.44 -13.11 -24.28
N PHE A 5 -13.51 -13.85 -24.89
CA PHE A 5 -12.75 -14.88 -24.17
C PHE A 5 -11.68 -14.29 -23.23
N ASN A 6 -11.05 -13.17 -23.60
CA ASN A 6 -10.06 -12.51 -22.74
C ASN A 6 -10.70 -11.82 -21.53
N GLN A 7 -11.90 -11.24 -21.69
CA GLN A 7 -12.62 -10.61 -20.59
C GLN A 7 -13.07 -11.63 -19.54
N PHE A 8 -13.50 -12.83 -19.96
CA PHE A 8 -13.85 -13.93 -19.04
C PHE A 8 -12.64 -14.46 -18.26
N ARG A 9 -11.44 -14.49 -18.86
CA ARG A 9 -10.21 -14.90 -18.15
C ARG A 9 -9.75 -13.88 -17.11
N LEU A 10 -9.92 -12.59 -17.39
CA LEU A 10 -9.67 -11.50 -16.44
C LEU A 10 -10.62 -11.57 -15.23
N ILE A 11 -11.91 -11.75 -15.48
CA ILE A 11 -12.93 -11.83 -14.41
C ILE A 11 -12.73 -13.09 -13.57
N ALA A 12 -12.50 -14.24 -14.20
CA ALA A 12 -12.23 -15.49 -13.48
C ALA A 12 -10.91 -15.41 -12.67
N GLY A 13 -9.86 -14.82 -13.25
CA GLY A 13 -8.59 -14.60 -12.56
C GLY A 13 -8.73 -13.66 -11.36
N LEU A 14 -9.48 -12.57 -11.51
CA LEU A 14 -9.79 -11.65 -10.41
C LEU A 14 -10.62 -12.32 -9.32
N TYR A 15 -11.58 -13.17 -9.69
CA TYR A 15 -12.40 -13.92 -8.74
C TYR A 15 -11.56 -14.95 -7.96
N THR A 16 -10.70 -15.72 -8.64
CA THR A 16 -9.80 -16.66 -7.97
C THR A 16 -8.79 -15.94 -7.07
N PHE A 17 -8.26 -14.79 -7.50
CA PHE A 17 -7.37 -13.96 -6.70
C PHE A 17 -8.08 -13.38 -5.46
N LEU A 18 -9.28 -12.82 -5.62
CA LEU A 18 -10.11 -12.30 -4.51
C LEU A 18 -10.48 -13.40 -3.51
N VAL A 19 -10.87 -14.58 -3.97
CA VAL A 19 -11.20 -15.72 -3.11
C VAL A 19 -9.95 -16.22 -2.35
N LYS A 20 -8.78 -16.23 -3.00
CA LYS A 20 -7.51 -16.60 -2.36
C LYS A 20 -7.12 -15.56 -1.29
N MET A 21 -7.25 -14.27 -1.58
CA MET A 21 -6.97 -13.17 -0.64
C MET A 21 -7.93 -13.17 0.55
N ALA A 22 -9.23 -13.40 0.33
CA ALA A 22 -10.22 -13.49 1.40
C ALA A 22 -9.95 -14.69 2.33
N SER A 23 -9.41 -15.80 1.81
CA SER A 23 -9.03 -16.96 2.62
C SER A 23 -7.73 -16.75 3.41
N MET A 24 -6.89 -15.79 3.03
CA MET A 24 -5.58 -15.50 3.63
C MET A 24 -5.62 -14.33 4.62
N ALA A 25 -6.72 -13.57 4.67
CA ALA A 25 -6.99 -12.56 5.68
C ALA A 25 -7.28 -13.22 7.04
N GLN A 26 -6.25 -13.79 7.66
CA GLN A 26 -6.24 -13.96 9.10
C GLN A 26 -5.92 -12.59 9.70
N PRO A 27 -6.83 -11.94 10.44
CA PRO A 27 -6.46 -10.77 11.19
C PRO A 27 -5.39 -11.21 12.20
N SER A 28 -4.15 -10.77 12.01
CA SER A 28 -3.18 -10.81 13.08
C SER A 28 -3.82 -10.09 14.28
N PRO A 29 -3.72 -10.62 15.51
CA PRO A 29 -4.29 -9.94 16.65
C PRO A 29 -3.71 -8.53 16.70
N LEU A 30 -4.56 -7.51 16.53
CA LEU A 30 -4.18 -6.11 16.72
C LEU A 30 -3.63 -6.02 18.14
N LYS A 31 -2.31 -6.07 18.27
CA LYS A 31 -1.63 -5.92 19.54
C LYS A 31 -1.82 -4.46 19.92
N LEU A 32 -2.83 -4.18 20.73
CA LEU A 32 -3.03 -2.90 21.39
C LEU A 32 -1.79 -2.65 22.25
N ARG A 33 -0.77 -2.04 21.65
CA ARG A 33 0.38 -1.50 22.39
C ARG A 33 -0.19 -0.34 23.23
N GLU A 34 -0.19 -0.52 24.54
CA GLU A 34 -0.48 0.55 25.49
C GLU A 34 0.50 1.71 25.25
N ALA A 35 -0.06 2.88 24.97
CA ALA A 35 0.71 4.10 24.71
C ALA A 35 1.25 4.64 26.04
N SER A 36 2.53 4.41 26.31
CA SER A 36 3.27 5.08 27.38
C SER A 36 3.54 6.52 26.96
N ALA A 37 2.66 7.44 27.37
CA ALA A 37 2.72 8.85 26.99
C ALA A 37 3.95 9.58 27.59
N SER A 38 5.01 9.72 26.80
CA SER A 38 6.10 10.67 26.98
C SER A 38 5.77 12.00 26.28
N ARG A 39 6.37 13.12 26.69
CA ARG A 39 6.01 14.47 26.19
C ARG A 39 6.32 14.70 24.69
N GLU A 40 6.94 13.75 23.99
CA GLU A 40 7.11 13.74 22.53
C GLU A 40 5.90 13.14 21.77
N ASP A 41 4.90 12.58 22.47
CA ASP A 41 3.71 11.89 21.92
C ASP A 41 2.70 12.79 21.19
N GLY A 42 3.06 14.03 20.85
CA GLY A 42 2.21 14.96 20.11
C GLY A 42 2.66 15.22 18.67
N LYS A 43 3.81 14.71 18.24
CA LYS A 43 4.38 15.04 16.93
C LYS A 43 3.69 14.23 15.82
N LEU A 44 3.03 14.94 14.90
CA LEU A 44 2.55 14.39 13.64
C LEU A 44 3.67 14.49 12.60
N ILE A 45 4.06 13.35 12.03
CA ILE A 45 5.06 13.26 10.98
C ILE A 45 4.34 12.85 9.70
N ILE A 46 4.54 13.61 8.62
CA ILE A 46 4.02 13.32 7.28
C ILE A 46 5.20 13.38 6.31
N ILE A 47 5.40 12.30 5.56
CA ILE A 47 6.50 12.17 4.61
C ILE A 47 5.91 11.69 3.27
N PRO A 48 5.91 12.52 2.22
CA PRO A 48 5.57 12.07 0.88
C PRO A 48 6.71 11.20 0.33
N LEU A 49 6.43 9.91 0.10
CA LEU A 49 7.32 8.95 -0.55
C LEU A 49 7.14 8.92 -2.08
N GLY A 50 6.17 9.66 -2.57
CA GLY A 50 5.88 9.93 -3.97
C GLY A 50 4.74 10.95 -4.07
N ALA A 51 4.52 11.54 -5.25
CA ALA A 51 3.63 12.69 -5.45
C ALA A 51 4.02 13.97 -4.66
N GLY A 52 5.22 13.99 -4.06
CA GLY A 52 5.79 15.18 -3.44
C GLY A 52 6.36 16.12 -4.51
N ASN A 53 5.61 17.15 -4.89
CA ASN A 53 5.96 18.06 -6.00
C ASN A 53 6.04 17.37 -7.37
N GLU A 54 5.23 16.32 -7.57
CA GLU A 54 5.11 15.60 -8.84
C GLU A 54 3.71 14.98 -8.97
N VAL A 55 3.39 14.44 -10.14
CA VAL A 55 2.15 13.69 -10.40
C VAL A 55 2.50 12.25 -10.77
N GLY A 56 2.05 11.29 -9.95
CA GLY A 56 2.38 9.88 -10.10
C GLY A 56 2.94 9.27 -8.81
N ARG A 57 2.92 7.94 -8.71
CA ARG A 57 3.46 7.15 -7.57
C ARG A 57 3.02 7.68 -6.20
N SER A 58 1.77 8.09 -6.05
CA SER A 58 1.22 8.60 -4.80
C SER A 58 1.47 7.60 -3.67
N CYS A 59 2.16 8.08 -2.64
CA CYS A 59 2.45 7.32 -1.44
C CYS A 59 2.84 8.29 -0.33
N VAL A 60 2.07 8.33 0.75
CA VAL A 60 2.30 9.25 1.88
C VAL A 60 2.37 8.46 3.17
N TYR A 61 3.50 8.56 3.85
CA TYR A 61 3.70 7.99 5.17
C TYR A 61 3.25 9.00 6.24
N MET A 62 2.47 8.53 7.20
CA MET A 62 2.04 9.32 8.35
C MET A 62 2.31 8.55 9.64
N SER A 63 2.96 9.21 10.62
CA SER A 63 3.14 8.67 11.96
C SER A 63 2.64 9.64 13.02
N TYR A 64 1.88 9.11 13.98
CA TYR A 64 1.36 9.86 15.11
C TYR A 64 1.05 8.94 16.28
N LYS A 65 1.52 9.30 17.49
CA LYS A 65 1.25 8.53 18.74
C LYS A 65 1.56 7.04 18.63
N GLY A 66 2.68 6.71 17.99
CA GLY A 66 3.10 5.32 17.78
C GLY A 66 2.20 4.52 16.82
N LYS A 67 1.35 5.20 16.04
CA LYS A 67 0.56 4.62 14.96
C LYS A 67 1.08 5.11 13.62
N THR A 68 1.14 4.20 12.67
CA THR A 68 1.66 4.46 11.33
C THR A 68 0.62 4.10 10.28
N VAL A 69 0.35 5.06 9.40
CA VAL A 69 -0.57 4.90 8.27
C VAL A 69 0.21 5.15 6.99
N LEU A 70 0.05 4.25 6.02
CA LEU A 70 0.51 4.48 4.66
C LEU A 70 -0.71 4.79 3.77
N PHE A 71 -0.73 5.96 3.16
CA PHE A 71 -1.74 6.33 2.18
C PHE A 71 -1.21 6.08 0.77
N ASP A 72 -1.98 5.33 -0.01
CA ASP A 72 -1.71 4.94 -1.39
C ASP A 72 -0.37 4.18 -1.61
N CYS A 73 -0.35 3.45 -2.71
CA CYS A 73 0.76 2.64 -3.18
C CYS A 73 0.71 2.62 -4.71
N GLY A 74 1.04 3.76 -5.31
CA GLY A 74 0.95 3.98 -6.76
C GLY A 74 2.20 3.67 -7.57
N ILE A 75 2.11 3.82 -8.89
CA ILE A 75 3.27 3.87 -9.80
C ILE A 75 3.33 5.20 -10.54
N HIS A 76 4.52 5.64 -10.93
CA HIS A 76 4.68 6.83 -11.75
C HIS A 76 4.47 6.47 -13.23
N PRO A 77 3.47 7.05 -13.93
CA PRO A 77 3.09 6.62 -15.27
C PRO A 77 4.16 6.90 -16.34
N ALA A 78 5.04 7.88 -16.11
CA ALA A 78 6.13 8.21 -17.03
C ALA A 78 7.41 7.37 -16.84
N TYR A 79 7.49 6.54 -15.79
CA TYR A 79 8.67 5.70 -15.51
C TYR A 79 8.33 4.22 -15.63
N SER A 80 9.32 3.35 -15.59
CA SER A 80 9.15 1.91 -15.70
C SER A 80 10.06 1.15 -14.74
N GLY A 81 9.67 -0.08 -14.39
CA GLY A 81 10.39 -0.91 -13.45
C GLY A 81 10.48 -0.27 -12.06
N MET A 82 11.62 -0.47 -11.39
CA MET A 82 11.86 0.03 -10.03
C MET A 82 11.80 1.55 -9.92
N ALA A 83 12.14 2.29 -10.99
CA ALA A 83 12.10 3.75 -10.99
C ALA A 83 10.67 4.34 -10.92
N ALA A 84 9.65 3.52 -11.25
CA ALA A 84 8.25 3.94 -11.15
C ALA A 84 7.68 3.82 -9.73
N LEU A 85 8.41 3.18 -8.81
CA LEU A 85 7.92 2.93 -7.46
C LEU A 85 8.09 4.16 -6.55
N PRO A 86 7.29 4.25 -5.48
CA PRO A 86 7.57 5.12 -4.36
C PRO A 86 8.90 4.77 -3.67
N TYR A 87 9.44 5.71 -2.89
CA TYR A 87 10.66 5.54 -2.11
C TYR A 87 10.43 4.65 -0.87
N PHE A 88 10.10 3.37 -1.06
CA PHE A 88 9.83 2.44 0.05
C PHE A 88 11.05 2.20 0.94
N ASP A 89 12.26 2.38 0.42
CA ASP A 89 13.50 2.17 1.17
C ASP A 89 13.72 3.22 2.28
N GLU A 90 12.96 4.33 2.27
CA GLU A 90 13.01 5.40 3.28
C GLU A 90 12.18 5.10 4.53
N ILE A 91 11.38 4.03 4.52
CA ILE A 91 10.55 3.62 5.65
C ILE A 91 10.78 2.15 5.99
N ASP A 92 10.44 1.77 7.23
CA ASP A 92 10.35 0.38 7.63
C ASP A 92 8.89 -0.11 7.46
N PRO A 93 8.60 -0.96 6.47
CA PRO A 93 7.24 -1.43 6.20
C PRO A 93 6.62 -2.24 7.35
N SER A 94 7.45 -2.82 8.23
CA SER A 94 6.97 -3.57 9.39
C SER A 94 6.30 -2.68 10.46
N THR A 95 6.54 -1.37 10.39
CA THR A 95 5.95 -0.39 11.31
C THR A 95 4.56 0.09 10.90
N ILE A 96 4.10 -0.26 9.69
CA ILE A 96 2.82 0.20 9.14
C ILE A 96 1.68 -0.60 9.77
N ASP A 97 0.78 0.09 10.47
CA ASP A 97 -0.41 -0.53 11.06
C ASP A 97 -1.54 -0.69 10.02
N VAL A 98 -1.65 0.26 9.09
CA VAL A 98 -2.71 0.27 8.08
C VAL A 98 -2.23 0.92 6.78
N LEU A 99 -2.61 0.31 5.66
CA LEU A 99 -2.44 0.84 4.32
C LEU A 99 -3.82 1.18 3.75
N LEU A 100 -4.01 2.44 3.35
CA LEU A 100 -5.29 2.94 2.83
C LEU A 100 -5.12 3.36 1.36
N ILE A 101 -5.89 2.74 0.46
CA ILE A 101 -5.96 3.14 -0.95
C ILE A 101 -7.14 4.09 -1.13
N THR A 102 -6.89 5.27 -1.69
CA THR A 102 -7.91 6.31 -1.92
C THR A 102 -8.85 5.94 -3.07
N HIS A 103 -8.30 5.49 -4.20
CA HIS A 103 -9.04 5.06 -5.38
C HIS A 103 -8.19 4.18 -6.29
N PHE A 104 -8.78 3.65 -7.37
CA PHE A 104 -8.22 2.55 -8.16
C PHE A 104 -7.25 2.96 -9.27
N HIS A 105 -6.94 4.25 -9.45
CA HIS A 105 -6.00 4.66 -10.50
C HIS A 105 -4.60 4.14 -10.24
N LEU A 106 -3.83 3.95 -11.32
CA LEU A 106 -2.53 3.29 -11.27
C LEU A 106 -1.52 4.06 -10.40
N ASP A 107 -1.58 5.38 -10.44
CA ASP A 107 -0.79 6.28 -9.63
C ASP A 107 -1.15 6.28 -8.14
N HIS A 108 -2.15 5.49 -7.73
CA HIS A 108 -2.55 5.30 -6.33
C HIS A 108 -2.53 3.85 -5.86
N ALA A 109 -2.71 2.86 -6.75
CA ALA A 109 -2.89 1.46 -6.34
C ALA A 109 -1.96 0.44 -7.00
N ALA A 110 -1.24 0.80 -8.07
CA ALA A 110 -0.59 -0.20 -8.91
C ALA A 110 0.69 -0.81 -8.32
N SER A 111 1.34 -0.19 -7.33
CA SER A 111 2.51 -0.80 -6.65
C SER A 111 2.12 -1.63 -5.42
N LEU A 112 0.84 -1.65 -5.05
CA LEU A 112 0.35 -2.44 -3.92
C LEU A 112 0.71 -3.94 -3.99
N PRO A 113 0.56 -4.64 -5.13
CA PRO A 113 0.95 -6.06 -5.20
C PRO A 113 2.44 -6.27 -4.94
N TYR A 114 3.30 -5.40 -5.48
CA TYR A 114 4.75 -5.43 -5.25
C TYR A 114 5.08 -5.19 -3.77
N PHE A 115 4.44 -4.19 -3.17
CA PHE A 115 4.64 -3.84 -1.77
C PHE A 115 4.26 -4.98 -0.82
N LEU A 116 3.11 -5.61 -1.06
CA LEU A 116 2.65 -6.75 -0.28
C LEU A 116 3.59 -7.96 -0.43
N GLU A 117 3.93 -8.35 -1.67
CA GLU A 117 4.79 -9.52 -1.90
C GLU A 117 6.19 -9.35 -1.31
N LYS A 118 6.76 -8.14 -1.36
CA LYS A 118 8.11 -7.87 -0.87
C LYS A 118 8.21 -7.77 0.65
N PHE A 119 7.18 -7.23 1.31
CA PHE A 119 7.25 -6.86 2.72
C PHE A 119 6.31 -7.64 3.65
N PHE A 120 5.27 -8.25 3.09
CA PHE A 120 4.27 -9.04 3.83
C PHE A 120 4.21 -10.44 3.24
N THR A 121 5.00 -11.36 3.80
CA THR A 121 4.85 -12.77 3.48
C THR A 121 3.53 -13.27 4.06
N PHE A 122 2.62 -13.70 3.19
CA PHE A 122 1.41 -14.43 3.58
C PHE A 122 1.63 -15.95 3.53
#